data_AF-A0A0U3NZE5-F1
#
_entry.id   AF-A0A0U3NZE5-F1
#
_cell.length_a   1.000
_cell.length_b   1.000
_cell.length_c   1.000
_cell.angle_alpha   90.00
_cell.angle_beta   90.00
_cell.angle_gamma   90.00
#
_symmetry.space_group_name_H-M   'P 1'
#
loop_
_entity.id
_entity.type
_entity.pdbx_description
1 polymer ?
#
loop_
_entity_poly.entity_id
_entity_poly.type
_entity_poly.pdbx_seq_one_letter_code
_entity_poly.pdbx_strand_id
1 'polypeptide(L)'
;MDKEHLLTTKITISGTFQDFQLYSGKFYLWTTKNELNIYNWNKWMQQLTSIDRPIYFEPQPTEQLTIKTEELEPFRERTVLFTEPLYDSVIFNHVLYYSDPSGFYRYSLMNKEAEKELIYPLPVFQINLSSSGRMALAAGEKGLFEYLVSHNYLFQQTKHALTPRLFQLSSTYTSRTEWLQQDLIQYGDPSQQETHLLRFVSQKGVLSLTYILPLNQTANDSPLQIRELPLALSFNRPSMNDGSLFAFETDKYKVKKNPFYRSQTIHLLTASHPLSENQATDPDALVVSERNKQLSVTLQDDPILSLPSSTIKKWRIYSRTRYYRNQLHLLFPHELVLYLFTEVKR
;
A
#
# COMPACT_ATOMS: atom_id res chain seq x y z
N MET A 1 22.95 12.09 -4.36
CA MET A 1 23.02 12.10 -2.89
C MET A 1 23.98 11.00 -2.49
N ASP A 2 24.94 11.30 -1.62
CA ASP A 2 25.92 10.30 -1.16
C ASP A 2 25.34 9.45 -0.02
N LYS A 3 25.73 8.18 0.08
CA LYS A 3 25.27 7.25 1.14
C LYS A 3 25.57 7.77 2.54
N GLU A 4 26.64 8.54 2.71
CA GLU A 4 27.01 9.14 3.99
C GLU A 4 25.99 10.14 4.53
N HIS A 5 25.11 10.66 3.66
CA HIS A 5 24.04 11.58 4.03
C HIS A 5 22.70 10.87 4.22
N LEU A 6 22.63 9.55 3.99
CA LEU A 6 21.41 8.75 4.16
C LEU A 6 21.42 8.07 5.53
N LEU A 7 20.53 8.50 6.43
CA LEU A 7 20.23 7.78 7.66
C LEU A 7 19.12 6.77 7.42
N THR A 8 19.41 5.52 7.78
CA THR A 8 18.41 4.46 7.82
C THR A 8 18.00 4.19 9.27
N THR A 9 16.79 4.58 9.62
CA THR A 9 16.16 4.22 10.90
C THR A 9 15.40 2.90 10.74
N LYS A 10 15.75 1.89 11.54
CA LYS A 10 15.02 0.62 11.62
C LYS A 10 14.22 0.57 12.91
N ILE A 11 12.89 0.51 12.81
CA ILE A 11 11.99 0.27 13.95
C ILE A 11 11.43 -1.15 13.83
N THR A 12 11.68 -2.01 14.81
CA THR A 12 11.10 -3.34 14.91
C THR A 12 9.97 -3.33 15.92
N ILE A 13 8.78 -3.76 15.49
CA ILE A 13 7.62 -3.97 16.34
C ILE A 13 7.43 -5.47 16.52
N SER A 14 7.67 -5.98 17.72
CA SER A 14 7.53 -7.41 18.02
C SER A 14 6.06 -7.80 18.14
N GLY A 15 5.65 -8.83 17.39
CA GLY A 15 4.28 -9.36 17.42
C GLY A 15 3.89 -10.11 16.14
N THR A 16 2.81 -10.89 16.23
CA THR A 16 2.26 -11.60 15.07
C THR A 16 1.09 -10.80 14.51
N PHE A 17 1.22 -10.34 13.27
CA PHE A 17 0.21 -9.52 12.60
C PHE A 17 -0.25 -10.18 11.30
N GLN A 18 -1.49 -9.91 10.92
CA GLN A 18 -2.05 -10.33 9.65
C GLN A 18 -1.70 -9.33 8.55
N ASP A 19 -1.86 -8.04 8.85
CA ASP A 19 -1.62 -6.97 7.91
C ASP A 19 -1.33 -5.63 8.62
N PHE A 20 -0.88 -4.64 7.87
CA PHE A 20 -0.61 -3.28 8.33
C PHE A 20 -0.91 -2.25 7.24
N GLN A 21 -1.30 -1.04 7.59
CA GLN A 21 -1.42 0.06 6.62
C GLN A 21 -1.15 1.39 7.30
N LEU A 22 -0.45 2.30 6.63
CA LEU A 22 -0.38 3.69 7.02
C LEU A 22 -1.27 4.52 6.09
N TYR A 23 -2.23 5.25 6.65
CA TYR A 23 -3.14 6.08 5.86
C TYR A 23 -3.61 7.29 6.66
N SER A 24 -3.53 8.49 6.06
CA SER A 24 -4.01 9.75 6.65
C SER A 24 -3.52 10.02 8.10
N GLY A 25 -2.25 9.72 8.40
CA GLY A 25 -1.68 9.95 9.74
C GLY A 25 -2.16 8.98 10.81
N LYS A 26 -2.78 7.87 10.41
CA LYS A 26 -3.14 6.73 11.27
C LYS A 26 -2.37 5.49 10.84
N PHE A 27 -1.98 4.70 11.82
CA PHE A 27 -1.34 3.41 11.63
C PHE A 27 -2.35 2.32 11.97
N TYR A 28 -2.68 1.52 10.97
CA TYR A 28 -3.67 0.45 11.00
C TYR A 28 -2.93 -0.87 11.12
N LEU A 29 -3.26 -1.68 12.12
CA LEU A 29 -2.60 -2.94 12.41
C LEU A 29 -3.64 -4.03 12.62
N TRP A 30 -3.64 -5.03 11.74
CA TRP A 30 -4.53 -6.18 11.82
C TRP A 30 -3.88 -7.27 12.66
N THR A 31 -4.55 -7.66 13.72
CA THR A 31 -4.10 -8.72 14.63
C THR A 31 -4.60 -10.08 14.17
N THR A 32 -4.01 -11.15 14.70
CA THR A 32 -4.49 -12.52 14.47
C THR A 32 -5.81 -12.84 15.17
N LYS A 33 -6.37 -11.90 15.93
CA LYS A 33 -7.63 -12.04 16.67
C LYS A 33 -8.83 -11.44 15.92
N ASN A 34 -8.70 -11.22 14.62
CA ASN A 34 -9.70 -10.54 13.79
C ASN A 34 -10.01 -9.13 14.31
N GLU A 35 -8.97 -8.40 14.73
CA GLU A 35 -9.09 -7.02 15.22
C GLU A 35 -8.24 -6.10 14.36
N LEU A 36 -8.77 -4.92 14.05
CA LEU A 36 -8.02 -3.81 13.48
C LEU A 36 -7.80 -2.76 14.56
N ASN A 37 -6.56 -2.62 15.00
CA ASN A 37 -6.15 -1.57 15.91
C ASN A 37 -5.70 -0.34 15.11
N ILE A 38 -6.27 0.81 15.45
CA ILE A 38 -6.01 2.09 14.79
C ILE A 38 -5.26 2.99 15.77
N TYR A 39 -4.02 3.31 15.43
CA TYR A 39 -3.12 4.12 16.24
C TYR A 39 -2.89 5.51 15.62
N ASN A 40 -2.70 6.50 16.48
CA ASN A 40 -2.27 7.83 16.07
C ASN A 40 -0.77 7.82 15.72
N TRP A 41 -0.46 7.56 14.45
CA TRP A 41 0.90 7.53 13.94
C TRP A 41 1.66 8.83 14.24
N ASN A 42 0.98 9.96 14.05
CA ASN A 42 1.58 11.27 14.23
C ASN A 42 2.05 11.51 15.67
N LYS A 43 1.23 11.16 16.66
CA LYS A 43 1.56 11.27 18.08
C LYS A 43 2.68 10.31 18.46
N TRP A 44 2.65 9.08 17.92
CA TRP A 44 3.72 8.11 18.17
C TRP A 44 5.06 8.57 17.62
N MET A 45 5.10 9.02 16.36
CA MET A 45 6.32 9.55 15.75
C MET A 45 6.88 10.76 16.51
N GLN A 46 6.03 11.65 17.03
CA GLN A 46 6.48 12.76 17.87
C GLN A 46 7.17 12.27 19.15
N GLN A 47 6.58 11.30 19.85
CA GLN A 47 7.21 10.75 21.05
C GLN A 47 8.55 10.06 20.74
N LEU A 48 8.63 9.38 19.59
CA LEU A 48 9.86 8.76 19.14
C LEU A 48 11.01 9.76 18.92
N THR A 49 10.71 11.02 18.58
CA THR A 49 11.74 12.07 18.42
C THR A 49 12.42 12.49 19.73
N SER A 50 11.78 12.18 20.86
CA SER A 50 12.28 12.53 22.20
C SER A 50 13.21 11.46 22.78
N ILE A 51 13.38 10.34 22.08
CA ILE A 51 14.18 9.21 22.55
C ILE A 51 15.59 9.40 22.00
N ASP A 52 16.57 9.54 22.88
CA ASP A 52 17.99 9.55 22.50
C ASP A 52 18.41 8.20 21.94
N ARG A 53 19.10 8.21 20.79
CA ARG A 53 19.50 7.00 20.07
C ARG A 53 20.95 7.10 19.61
N PRO A 54 21.75 6.02 19.75
CA PRO A 54 23.05 5.96 19.13
C PRO A 54 22.89 5.84 17.60
N ILE A 55 23.59 6.71 16.86
CA ILE A 55 23.73 6.62 15.41
C ILE A 55 25.06 5.91 15.12
N TYR A 56 25.00 4.80 14.40
CA TYR A 56 26.17 4.06 13.93
C TYR A 56 26.53 4.55 12.53
N PHE A 57 27.75 5.06 12.33
CA PHE A 57 28.12 5.71 11.07
C PHE A 57 28.70 4.78 9.99
N GLU A 58 29.17 3.59 10.36
CA GLU A 58 29.83 2.66 9.42
C GLU A 58 29.00 1.38 9.22
N PRO A 59 28.84 0.86 7.98
CA PRO A 59 29.30 1.39 6.70
C PRO A 59 28.44 2.54 6.13
N GLN A 60 27.32 2.87 6.79
CA GLN A 60 26.47 4.04 6.54
C GLN A 60 25.70 4.40 7.83
N PRO A 61 25.20 5.65 7.98
CA PRO A 61 24.43 6.05 9.15
C PRO A 61 23.18 5.19 9.36
N THR A 62 23.11 4.50 10.51
CA THR A 62 21.95 3.69 10.89
C THR A 62 21.59 3.90 12.34
N GLU A 63 20.29 3.83 12.63
CA GLU A 63 19.77 3.75 13.99
C GLU A 63 18.74 2.62 14.09
N GLN A 64 18.63 2.00 15.26
CA GLN A 64 17.74 0.87 15.48
C GLN A 64 16.95 1.04 16.77
N LEU A 65 15.67 0.68 16.71
CA LEU A 65 14.76 0.67 17.84
C LEU A 65 13.92 -0.58 17.80
N THR A 66 13.82 -1.28 18.93
CA THR A 66 12.88 -2.38 19.11
C THR A 66 11.83 -1.97 20.11
N ILE A 67 10.56 -2.03 19.71
CA ILE A 67 9.41 -1.78 20.56
C ILE A 67 8.52 -3.02 20.64
N LYS A 68 7.88 -3.19 21.80
CA LYS A 68 6.83 -4.17 21.96
C LYS A 68 5.48 -3.58 21.57
N THR A 69 4.51 -4.44 21.26
CA THR A 69 3.17 -4.00 20.86
C THR A 69 2.47 -3.20 21.97
N GLU A 70 2.74 -3.50 23.25
CA GLU A 70 2.17 -2.78 24.40
C GLU A 70 2.61 -1.31 24.45
N GLU A 71 3.77 -0.97 23.89
CA GLU A 71 4.26 0.41 23.84
C GLU A 71 3.46 1.28 22.85
N LEU A 72 2.67 0.66 21.97
CA LEU A 72 1.76 1.36 21.06
C LEU A 72 0.43 1.75 21.72
N GLU A 73 0.08 1.12 22.85
CA GLU A 73 -1.21 1.31 23.53
C GLU A 73 -1.56 2.77 23.85
N PRO A 74 -0.62 3.63 24.31
CA PRO A 74 -0.89 5.05 24.56
C PRO A 74 -1.32 5.87 23.33
N PHE A 75 -1.13 5.31 22.13
CA PHE A 75 -1.49 5.92 20.85
C PHE A 75 -2.70 5.26 20.20
N ARG A 76 -3.27 4.22 20.80
CA ARG A 76 -4.44 3.53 20.25
C ARG A 76 -5.67 4.42 20.36
N GLU A 77 -6.34 4.65 19.24
CA GLU A 77 -7.55 5.50 19.18
C GLU A 77 -8.84 4.68 19.13
N ARG A 78 -8.80 3.54 18.41
CA ARG A 78 -9.96 2.67 18.22
C ARG A 78 -9.51 1.26 17.87
N THR A 79 -10.31 0.28 18.26
CA THR A 79 -10.24 -1.10 17.77
C THR A 79 -11.54 -1.43 17.03
N VAL A 80 -11.43 -2.04 15.86
CA VAL A 80 -12.57 -2.54 15.07
C VAL A 80 -12.51 -4.06 15.08
N LEU A 81 -13.58 -4.72 15.51
CA LEU A 81 -13.67 -6.17 15.59
C LEU A 81 -14.31 -6.74 14.32
N PHE A 82 -13.83 -7.89 13.85
CA PHE A 82 -14.42 -8.66 12.76
C PHE A 82 -14.84 -10.04 13.27
N THR A 83 -15.98 -10.53 12.78
CA THR A 83 -16.48 -11.86 13.18
C THR A 83 -15.63 -12.96 12.56
N GLU A 84 -15.22 -12.76 11.31
CA GLU A 84 -14.48 -13.72 10.51
C GLU A 84 -13.07 -13.21 10.18
N PRO A 85 -12.11 -14.10 9.88
CA PRO A 85 -10.81 -13.69 9.40
C PRO A 85 -10.91 -13.03 8.03
N LEU A 86 -10.19 -11.93 7.85
CA LEU A 86 -10.17 -11.22 6.58
C LEU A 86 -9.33 -11.96 5.55
N TYR A 87 -9.75 -11.98 4.30
CA TYR A 87 -8.91 -12.44 3.18
C TYR A 87 -7.98 -11.34 2.70
N ASP A 88 -8.53 -10.17 2.42
CA ASP A 88 -7.76 -8.98 2.07
C ASP A 88 -8.49 -7.71 2.48
N SER A 89 -7.75 -6.60 2.56
CA SER A 89 -8.32 -5.31 2.91
C SER A 89 -7.53 -4.14 2.33
N VAL A 90 -8.23 -3.04 2.11
CA VAL A 90 -7.65 -1.81 1.60
C VAL A 90 -8.39 -0.60 2.15
N ILE A 91 -7.64 0.42 2.54
CA ILE A 91 -8.21 1.71 2.95
C ILE A 91 -8.08 2.71 1.81
N PHE A 92 -9.21 3.31 1.43
CA PHE A 92 -9.26 4.41 0.47
C PHE A 92 -10.37 5.39 0.82
N ASN A 93 -10.08 6.68 0.71
CA ASN A 93 -11.00 7.77 1.03
C ASN A 93 -11.67 7.60 2.41
N HIS A 94 -10.89 7.19 3.42
CA HIS A 94 -11.36 6.94 4.78
C HIS A 94 -12.45 5.86 4.90
N VAL A 95 -12.56 5.01 3.89
CA VAL A 95 -13.40 3.81 3.90
C VAL A 95 -12.48 2.61 3.89
N LEU A 96 -12.70 1.68 4.82
CA LEU A 96 -12.10 0.37 4.80
C LEU A 96 -12.95 -0.52 3.90
N TYR A 97 -12.36 -1.01 2.83
CA TYR A 97 -12.89 -2.10 2.03
C TYR A 97 -12.21 -3.37 2.46
N TYR A 98 -12.97 -4.42 2.71
CA TYR A 98 -12.41 -5.69 3.14
C TYR A 98 -13.28 -6.84 2.66
N SER A 99 -12.69 -8.02 2.59
CA SER A 99 -13.44 -9.24 2.32
C SER A 99 -13.19 -10.27 3.42
N ASP A 100 -14.24 -11.02 3.72
CA ASP A 100 -14.22 -12.19 4.58
C ASP A 100 -14.96 -13.35 3.87
N PRO A 101 -15.12 -14.54 4.50
CA PRO A 101 -15.85 -15.66 3.91
C PRO A 101 -17.32 -15.38 3.58
N SER A 102 -17.93 -14.39 4.25
CA SER A 102 -19.34 -14.02 4.05
C SER A 102 -19.54 -13.05 2.89
N GLY A 103 -18.51 -12.28 2.52
CA GLY A 103 -18.58 -11.41 1.35
C GLY A 103 -17.57 -10.26 1.34
N PHE A 104 -17.85 -9.30 0.46
CA PHE A 104 -17.11 -8.07 0.29
C PHE A 104 -17.87 -6.88 0.89
N TYR A 105 -17.21 -6.10 1.73
CA TYR A 105 -17.82 -5.08 2.57
C TYR A 105 -17.10 -3.73 2.45
N ARG A 106 -17.81 -2.68 2.89
CA ARG A 106 -17.22 -1.39 3.23
C ARG A 106 -17.57 -0.96 4.65
N TYR A 107 -16.66 -0.24 5.27
CA TYR A 107 -16.82 0.32 6.61
C TYR A 107 -16.23 1.73 6.68
N SER A 108 -17.03 2.71 7.12
CA SER A 108 -16.54 4.08 7.27
C SER A 108 -15.60 4.19 8.46
N LEU A 109 -14.37 4.64 8.22
CA LEU A 109 -13.41 4.86 9.29
C LEU A 109 -13.61 6.20 10.00
N MET A 110 -14.41 7.10 9.43
CA MET A 110 -14.68 8.43 9.98
C MET A 110 -15.74 8.41 11.09
N ASN A 111 -16.76 7.56 10.95
CA ASN A 111 -17.83 7.43 11.94
C ASN A 111 -17.52 6.27 12.88
N LYS A 112 -17.59 6.50 14.20
CA LYS A 112 -17.39 5.46 15.21
C LYS A 112 -18.55 4.47 15.27
N GLU A 113 -19.75 4.94 14.95
CA GLU A 113 -21.00 4.16 14.93
C GLU A 113 -21.34 3.67 13.53
N ALA A 114 -20.38 3.69 12.60
CA ALA A 114 -20.60 3.11 11.27
C ALA A 114 -20.93 1.62 11.38
N GLU A 115 -21.87 1.18 10.55
CA GLU A 115 -22.10 -0.25 10.35
C GLU A 115 -21.23 -0.76 9.20
N LYS A 116 -21.01 -2.08 9.19
CA LYS A 116 -20.33 -2.77 8.09
C LYS A 116 -21.35 -3.03 7.00
N GLU A 117 -21.21 -2.36 5.87
CA GLU A 117 -22.14 -2.49 4.75
C GLU A 117 -21.66 -3.56 3.78
N LEU A 118 -22.50 -4.56 3.53
CA LEU A 118 -22.24 -5.59 2.52
C LEU A 118 -22.38 -4.99 1.12
N ILE A 119 -21.32 -5.05 0.32
CA ILE A 119 -21.34 -4.65 -1.10
C ILE A 119 -21.77 -5.83 -1.96
N TYR A 120 -21.22 -7.02 -1.69
CA TYR A 120 -21.47 -8.21 -2.50
C TYR A 120 -21.29 -9.50 -1.69
N PRO A 121 -22.22 -10.47 -1.77
CA PRO A 121 -22.23 -11.68 -0.92
C PRO A 121 -21.29 -12.79 -1.42
N LEU A 122 -20.21 -12.44 -2.14
CA LEU A 122 -19.17 -13.39 -2.52
C LEU A 122 -17.82 -12.95 -1.97
N PRO A 123 -17.01 -13.90 -1.48
CA PRO A 123 -15.67 -13.60 -1.00
C PRO A 123 -14.76 -13.17 -2.15
N VAL A 124 -13.88 -12.22 -1.84
CA VAL A 124 -12.80 -11.74 -2.68
C VAL A 124 -11.49 -12.04 -1.96
N PHE A 125 -10.57 -12.72 -2.64
CA PHE A 125 -9.30 -13.16 -2.06
C PHE A 125 -8.19 -12.11 -2.21
N GLN A 126 -8.32 -11.21 -3.19
CA GLN A 126 -7.40 -10.09 -3.35
C GLN A 126 -8.15 -8.83 -3.79
N ILE A 127 -7.85 -7.72 -3.12
CA ILE A 127 -8.35 -6.39 -3.44
C ILE A 127 -7.18 -5.54 -3.93
N ASN A 128 -7.18 -5.19 -5.21
CA ASN A 128 -6.15 -4.35 -5.80
C ASN A 128 -6.72 -3.02 -6.28
N LEU A 129 -6.42 -1.93 -5.57
CA LEU A 129 -6.87 -0.59 -5.94
C LEU A 129 -5.85 0.11 -6.85
N SER A 130 -6.34 0.77 -7.89
CA SER A 130 -5.52 1.64 -8.75
C SER A 130 -5.43 3.06 -8.19
N SER A 131 -4.42 3.80 -8.63
CA SER A 131 -4.32 5.25 -8.37
C SER A 131 -5.49 6.05 -8.93
N SER A 132 -6.20 5.52 -9.93
CA SER A 132 -7.38 6.12 -10.54
C SER A 132 -8.69 5.89 -9.76
N GLY A 133 -8.66 5.12 -8.67
CA GLY A 133 -9.85 4.80 -7.87
C GLY A 133 -10.74 3.70 -8.49
N ARG A 134 -10.16 2.85 -9.33
CA ARG A 134 -10.74 1.59 -9.82
C ARG A 134 -10.17 0.43 -9.01
N MET A 135 -11.01 -0.49 -8.54
CA MET A 135 -10.61 -1.59 -7.68
C MET A 135 -10.82 -2.92 -8.41
N ALA A 136 -9.75 -3.67 -8.66
CA ALA A 136 -9.82 -5.02 -9.18
C ALA A 136 -9.98 -6.01 -8.01
N LEU A 137 -10.88 -6.98 -8.17
CA LEU A 137 -11.25 -7.95 -7.15
C LEU A 137 -11.06 -9.36 -7.72
N ALA A 138 -10.10 -10.11 -7.17
CA ALA A 138 -9.87 -11.50 -7.53
C ALA A 138 -10.71 -12.42 -6.65
N ALA A 139 -11.60 -13.23 -7.24
CA ALA A 139 -12.53 -14.08 -6.50
C ALA A 139 -12.39 -15.57 -6.84
N GLY A 140 -11.18 -16.01 -7.21
CA GLY A 140 -10.89 -17.41 -7.52
C GLY A 140 -11.76 -17.91 -8.67
N GLU A 141 -12.49 -19.00 -8.45
CA GLU A 141 -13.40 -19.62 -9.44
C GLU A 141 -14.53 -18.70 -9.91
N LYS A 142 -14.91 -17.68 -9.13
CA LYS A 142 -15.94 -16.70 -9.55
C LYS A 142 -15.40 -15.66 -10.53
N GLY A 143 -14.08 -15.62 -10.68
CA GLY A 143 -13.35 -14.83 -11.66
C GLY A 143 -12.97 -13.44 -11.18
N LEU A 144 -13.05 -12.48 -12.10
CA LEU A 144 -12.52 -11.13 -11.92
C LEU A 144 -13.64 -10.11 -11.93
N PHE A 145 -13.68 -9.28 -10.90
CA PHE A 145 -14.60 -8.15 -10.80
C PHE A 145 -13.85 -6.82 -10.73
N GLU A 146 -14.53 -5.75 -11.13
CA GLU A 146 -14.09 -4.38 -10.94
C GLU A 146 -15.14 -3.59 -10.16
N TYR A 147 -14.72 -3.00 -9.05
CA TYR A 147 -15.50 -2.07 -8.24
C TYR A 147 -14.99 -0.64 -8.45
N LEU A 148 -15.86 0.23 -8.94
CA LEU A 148 -15.52 1.63 -9.18
C LEU A 148 -15.71 2.42 -7.89
N VAL A 149 -14.61 2.80 -7.22
CA VAL A 149 -14.69 3.64 -6.02
C VAL A 149 -14.81 5.13 -6.39
N SER A 150 -14.14 5.55 -7.46
CA SER A 150 -14.15 6.93 -7.95
C SER A 150 -15.33 7.21 -8.89
N HIS A 151 -16.01 8.35 -8.69
CA HIS A 151 -17.09 8.81 -9.58
C HIS A 151 -16.61 9.26 -10.96
N ASN A 152 -15.30 9.35 -11.18
CA ASN A 152 -14.70 9.75 -12.45
C ASN A 152 -14.93 8.73 -13.57
N TYR A 153 -15.26 7.48 -13.19
CA TYR A 153 -15.42 6.40 -14.15
C TYR A 153 -16.82 5.80 -14.12
N LEU A 154 -17.29 5.42 -15.30
CA LEU A 154 -18.52 4.68 -15.53
C LEU A 154 -18.27 3.65 -16.65
N PHE A 155 -18.89 2.48 -16.58
CA PHE A 155 -18.91 1.54 -17.71
C PHE A 155 -20.08 1.84 -18.63
N GLN A 156 -19.84 1.83 -19.94
CA GLN A 156 -20.87 2.14 -20.95
C GLN A 156 -21.95 1.04 -21.08
N GLN A 157 -21.58 -0.22 -20.81
CA GLN A 157 -22.44 -1.39 -21.00
C GLN A 157 -22.68 -2.11 -19.67
N THR A 158 -23.95 -2.29 -19.33
CA THR A 158 -24.45 -2.83 -18.04
C THR A 158 -24.65 -4.35 -18.02
N LYS A 159 -24.30 -5.07 -19.09
CA LYS A 159 -24.60 -6.52 -19.20
C LYS A 159 -23.98 -7.39 -18.08
N HIS A 160 -22.95 -6.89 -17.41
CA HIS A 160 -22.23 -7.58 -16.34
C HIS A 160 -22.26 -6.83 -15.01
N ALA A 161 -23.14 -5.84 -14.84
CA ALA A 161 -23.30 -5.12 -13.58
C ALA A 161 -24.02 -6.01 -12.55
N LEU A 162 -23.37 -6.26 -11.42
CA LEU A 162 -23.93 -7.09 -10.35
C LEU A 162 -24.65 -6.24 -9.30
N THR A 163 -24.03 -5.12 -8.94
CA THR A 163 -24.58 -4.07 -8.07
C THR A 163 -24.17 -2.72 -8.64
N PRO A 164 -24.73 -1.59 -8.16
CA PRO A 164 -24.25 -0.28 -8.59
C PRO A 164 -22.74 -0.19 -8.39
N ARG A 165 -22.02 0.06 -9.48
CA ARG A 165 -20.56 0.27 -9.53
C ARG A 165 -19.70 -1.01 -9.37
N LEU A 166 -20.29 -2.21 -9.35
CA LEU A 166 -19.59 -3.49 -9.37
C LEU A 166 -19.87 -4.25 -10.67
N PHE A 167 -18.83 -4.62 -11.39
CA PHE A 167 -18.92 -5.26 -12.70
C PHE A 167 -18.08 -6.53 -12.75
N GLN A 168 -18.60 -7.57 -13.39
CA GLN A 168 -17.79 -8.75 -13.72
C GLN A 168 -17.04 -8.51 -15.03
N LEU A 169 -15.70 -8.58 -14.97
CA LEU A 169 -14.83 -8.44 -16.14
C LEU A 169 -14.54 -9.78 -16.81
N SER A 170 -14.40 -10.84 -16.01
CA SER A 170 -14.17 -12.20 -16.50
C SER A 170 -14.77 -13.24 -15.56
N SER A 171 -15.20 -14.38 -16.12
CA SER A 171 -15.61 -15.58 -15.37
C SER A 171 -14.50 -16.62 -15.25
N THR A 172 -13.31 -16.38 -15.81
CA THR A 172 -12.17 -17.29 -15.70
C THR A 172 -11.54 -17.21 -14.33
N TYR A 173 -11.01 -18.33 -13.81
CA TYR A 173 -10.38 -18.39 -12.50
C TYR A 173 -9.35 -17.27 -12.34
N THR A 174 -9.42 -16.53 -11.24
CA THR A 174 -8.52 -15.40 -10.97
C THR A 174 -7.92 -15.54 -9.58
N SER A 175 -6.62 -15.84 -9.53
CA SER A 175 -5.88 -15.91 -8.26
C SER A 175 -5.50 -14.51 -7.76
N ARG A 176 -5.02 -13.66 -8.67
CA ARG A 176 -4.56 -12.31 -8.35
C ARG A 176 -4.62 -11.39 -9.57
N THR A 177 -4.43 -10.10 -9.33
CA THR A 177 -4.45 -9.03 -10.32
C THR A 177 -3.35 -8.02 -10.07
N GLU A 178 -2.92 -7.33 -11.12
CA GLU A 178 -1.92 -6.25 -11.04
C GLU A 178 -2.26 -5.12 -12.02
N TRP A 179 -2.25 -3.89 -11.52
CA TRP A 179 -2.47 -2.71 -12.37
C TRP A 179 -1.23 -2.36 -13.18
N LEU A 180 -1.39 -2.33 -14.50
CA LEU A 180 -0.42 -1.78 -15.44
C LEU A 180 -0.97 -0.46 -15.98
N GLN A 181 -0.72 0.63 -15.26
CA GLN A 181 -1.29 1.95 -15.55
C GLN A 181 -2.83 1.94 -15.53
N GLN A 182 -3.48 2.05 -16.70
CA GLN A 182 -4.94 1.94 -16.85
C GLN A 182 -5.39 0.51 -17.18
N ASP A 183 -4.45 -0.35 -17.54
CA ASP A 183 -4.68 -1.74 -17.89
C ASP A 183 -4.53 -2.65 -16.67
N LEU A 184 -5.05 -3.87 -16.78
CA LEU A 184 -5.07 -4.82 -15.69
C LEU A 184 -4.50 -6.17 -16.16
N ILE A 185 -3.55 -6.70 -15.41
CA ILE A 185 -3.07 -8.07 -15.58
C ILE A 185 -3.89 -8.95 -14.66
N GLN A 186 -4.49 -9.99 -15.23
CA GLN A 186 -5.20 -11.05 -14.53
C GLN A 186 -4.31 -12.29 -14.51
N TYR A 187 -4.02 -12.82 -13.33
CA TYR A 187 -3.31 -14.08 -13.18
C TYR A 187 -4.31 -15.20 -12.86
N GLY A 188 -4.32 -16.23 -13.69
CA GLY A 188 -5.17 -17.40 -13.54
C GLY A 188 -4.57 -18.45 -12.62
N ASP A 189 -4.85 -19.72 -12.93
CA ASP A 189 -4.33 -20.86 -12.18
C ASP A 189 -2.82 -21.03 -12.45
N PRO A 190 -1.96 -21.06 -11.41
CA PRO A 190 -0.53 -21.29 -11.56
C PRO A 190 -0.18 -22.58 -12.32
N SER A 191 -1.02 -23.62 -12.22
CA SER A 191 -0.81 -24.90 -12.90
C SER A 191 -1.08 -24.84 -14.41
N GLN A 192 -1.94 -23.93 -14.86
CA GLN A 192 -2.33 -23.75 -16.27
C GLN A 192 -1.66 -22.52 -16.92
N GLN A 193 -0.96 -21.70 -16.15
CA GLN A 193 -0.28 -20.47 -16.60
C GLN A 193 -1.17 -19.51 -17.39
N GLU A 194 -2.45 -19.42 -17.04
CA GLU A 194 -3.42 -18.56 -17.74
C GLU A 194 -3.31 -17.10 -17.29
N THR A 195 -2.28 -16.39 -17.76
CA THR A 195 -2.15 -14.94 -17.51
C THR A 195 -2.74 -14.16 -18.66
N HIS A 196 -3.57 -13.16 -18.37
CA HIS A 196 -4.24 -12.32 -19.36
C HIS A 196 -3.99 -10.84 -19.09
N LEU A 197 -3.77 -10.05 -20.14
CA LEU A 197 -3.76 -8.60 -20.11
C LEU A 197 -5.10 -8.06 -20.59
N LEU A 198 -5.80 -7.36 -19.72
CA LEU A 198 -7.05 -6.66 -20.00
C LEU A 198 -6.75 -5.20 -20.33
N ARG A 199 -7.00 -4.80 -21.57
CA ARG A 199 -6.77 -3.42 -22.03
C ARG A 199 -8.03 -2.57 -21.96
N PHE A 200 -7.92 -1.42 -21.32
CA PHE A 200 -9.00 -0.47 -21.17
C PHE A 200 -8.73 0.79 -22.00
N VAL A 201 -9.80 1.31 -22.60
CA VAL A 201 -9.83 2.65 -23.18
C VAL A 201 -10.78 3.51 -22.36
N SER A 202 -10.34 4.71 -22.00
CA SER A 202 -11.18 5.72 -21.35
C SER A 202 -11.45 6.88 -22.30
N GLN A 203 -12.72 7.17 -22.56
CA GLN A 203 -13.13 8.36 -23.30
C GLN A 203 -14.09 9.17 -22.42
N LYS A 204 -13.67 10.36 -22.00
CA LYS A 204 -14.45 11.27 -21.12
C LYS A 204 -15.00 10.58 -19.84
N GLY A 205 -14.19 9.71 -19.23
CA GLY A 205 -14.57 8.98 -18.02
C GLY A 205 -15.37 7.69 -18.27
N VAL A 206 -15.76 7.40 -19.51
CA VAL A 206 -16.39 6.13 -19.86
C VAL A 206 -15.31 5.08 -20.13
N LEU A 207 -15.32 3.99 -19.36
CA LEU A 207 -14.41 2.86 -19.51
C LEU A 207 -15.01 1.81 -20.45
N SER A 208 -14.16 1.27 -21.33
CA SER A 208 -14.47 0.14 -22.20
C SER A 208 -13.33 -0.86 -22.19
N LEU A 209 -13.63 -2.12 -21.84
CA LEU A 209 -12.70 -3.23 -22.01
C LEU A 209 -12.62 -3.55 -23.51
N THR A 210 -11.43 -3.40 -24.10
CA THR A 210 -11.27 -3.48 -25.55
C THR A 210 -10.77 -4.85 -26.01
N TYR A 211 -9.74 -5.39 -25.33
CA TYR A 211 -9.13 -6.67 -25.66
C TYR A 211 -8.70 -7.40 -24.39
N ILE A 212 -8.73 -8.73 -24.46
CA ILE A 212 -8.10 -9.63 -23.48
C ILE A 212 -7.03 -10.39 -24.25
N LEU A 213 -5.76 -10.19 -23.89
CA LEU A 213 -4.61 -10.80 -24.56
C LEU A 213 -3.95 -11.83 -23.63
N PRO A 214 -3.74 -13.08 -24.07
CA PRO A 214 -2.95 -14.02 -23.28
C PRO A 214 -1.49 -13.54 -23.21
N LEU A 215 -0.90 -13.57 -22.02
CA LEU A 215 0.50 -13.29 -21.78
C LEU A 215 1.25 -14.61 -21.59
N ASN A 216 2.11 -14.96 -22.55
CA ASN A 216 3.07 -16.06 -22.43
C ASN A 216 4.23 -15.62 -21.54
N GLN A 217 3.98 -15.36 -20.26
CA GLN A 217 5.03 -15.13 -19.28
C GLN A 217 4.97 -16.22 -18.23
N THR A 218 6.10 -16.87 -17.98
CA THR A 218 6.32 -17.68 -16.78
C THR A 218 6.00 -16.79 -15.59
N ALA A 219 4.94 -17.15 -14.85
CA ALA A 219 4.56 -16.54 -13.60
C ALA A 219 5.74 -16.65 -12.62
N ASN A 220 6.65 -15.69 -12.65
CA ASN A 220 7.60 -15.55 -11.56
C ASN A 220 6.77 -15.08 -10.38
N ASP A 221 6.81 -15.88 -9.30
CA ASP A 221 6.29 -15.62 -7.95
C ASP A 221 6.85 -14.29 -7.40
N SER A 222 6.45 -13.18 -8.01
CA SER A 222 6.65 -11.86 -7.44
C SER A 222 5.55 -11.73 -6.39
N PRO A 223 5.84 -11.61 -5.09
CA PRO A 223 4.80 -11.49 -4.08
C PRO A 223 3.99 -10.19 -4.32
N LEU A 224 2.83 -10.10 -3.66
CA LEU A 224 1.89 -8.98 -3.82
C LEU A 224 2.60 -7.62 -3.64
N GLN A 225 2.90 -6.95 -4.76
CA GLN A 225 3.32 -5.56 -4.78
C GLN A 225 2.08 -4.70 -4.53
N ILE A 226 1.85 -4.29 -3.28
CA ILE A 226 0.78 -3.34 -2.96
C ILE A 226 1.38 -1.92 -2.98
N ARG A 227 1.05 -1.17 -4.03
CA ARG A 227 1.43 0.24 -4.16
C ARG A 227 0.58 1.11 -3.23
N GLU A 228 1.20 2.16 -2.69
CA GLU A 228 0.50 3.20 -1.92
C GLU A 228 -0.63 3.80 -2.78
N LEU A 229 -1.83 3.87 -2.21
CA LEU A 229 -2.98 4.44 -2.88
C LEU A 229 -2.99 5.94 -2.58
N PRO A 230 -3.12 6.80 -3.61
CA PRO A 230 -3.15 8.22 -3.37
C PRO A 230 -4.29 8.54 -2.42
N LEU A 231 -3.98 9.28 -1.35
CA LEU A 231 -5.00 10.00 -0.58
C LEU A 231 -5.84 10.82 -1.56
N ALA A 232 -7.16 10.81 -1.40
CA ALA A 232 -8.07 11.58 -2.23
C ALA A 232 -7.92 13.09 -1.96
N LEU A 233 -6.82 13.70 -2.42
CA LEU A 233 -6.63 15.15 -2.49
C LEU A 233 -5.86 15.49 -3.77
N SER A 234 -6.64 15.64 -4.85
CA SER A 234 -6.27 16.08 -6.20
C SER A 234 -5.26 15.18 -6.96
N PHE A 235 -5.61 14.86 -8.21
CA PHE A 235 -4.72 14.19 -9.18
C PHE A 235 -3.53 15.05 -9.64
N ASN A 236 -3.31 16.21 -9.00
CA ASN A 236 -2.16 17.05 -9.25
C ASN A 236 -0.97 16.52 -8.43
N ARG A 237 0.23 16.54 -9.02
CA ARG A 237 1.46 16.37 -8.24
C ARG A 237 1.45 17.44 -7.14
N PRO A 238 1.40 17.06 -5.85
CA PRO A 238 1.44 18.07 -4.80
C PRO A 238 2.76 18.82 -4.90
N SER A 239 2.72 20.15 -4.74
CA SER A 239 3.94 20.92 -4.69
C SER A 239 4.78 20.43 -3.51
N MET A 240 6.10 20.33 -3.67
CA MET A 240 7.03 19.95 -2.59
C MET A 240 6.86 20.81 -1.32
N ASN A 241 6.24 21.98 -1.46
CA ASN A 241 6.00 22.97 -0.42
C ASN A 241 4.72 22.74 0.41
N ASP A 242 3.81 21.87 -0.05
CA ASP A 242 2.54 21.62 0.62
C ASP A 242 2.71 20.57 1.72
N GLY A 243 2.94 21.08 2.93
CA GLY A 243 3.00 20.29 4.15
C GLY A 243 1.67 19.72 4.63
N SER A 244 0.64 19.71 3.79
CA SER A 244 -0.76 19.56 4.16
C SER A 244 -1.34 18.18 3.85
N LEU A 245 -0.64 17.33 3.10
CA LEU A 245 -1.18 16.07 2.55
C LEU A 245 -1.62 15.01 3.58
N PHE A 246 -1.45 15.24 4.88
CA PHE A 246 -1.82 14.30 5.95
C PHE A 246 -2.65 14.92 7.06
N ALA A 247 -3.00 16.20 6.97
CA ALA A 247 -3.95 16.81 7.89
C ALA A 247 -5.32 16.83 7.20
N PHE A 248 -6.24 16.00 7.67
CA PHE A 248 -7.65 16.10 7.30
C PHE A 248 -8.22 17.41 7.87
N GLU A 249 -9.17 18.06 7.20
CA GLU A 249 -9.69 19.41 7.55
C GLU A 249 -10.25 19.55 8.96
N THR A 250 -10.52 18.45 9.67
CA THR A 250 -10.88 18.49 11.10
C THR A 250 -9.70 18.92 11.98
N ASP A 251 -8.47 18.65 11.55
CA ASP A 251 -7.25 19.13 12.18
C ASP A 251 -6.90 20.51 11.62
N LYS A 252 -7.65 21.55 12.01
CA LYS A 252 -7.36 22.97 11.71
C LYS A 252 -6.08 23.49 12.38
N TYR A 253 -5.07 22.65 12.56
CA TYR A 253 -3.78 23.03 13.09
C TYR A 253 -2.82 23.36 11.96
N LYS A 254 -2.37 24.62 11.89
CA LYS A 254 -1.20 25.01 11.08
C LYS A 254 0.00 24.17 11.55
N VAL A 255 0.38 23.18 10.75
CA VAL A 255 1.51 22.29 11.05
C VAL A 255 2.79 23.11 11.05
N LYS A 256 3.45 23.23 12.21
CA LYS A 256 4.83 23.74 12.27
C LYS A 256 5.70 22.81 11.42
N LYS A 257 6.28 23.34 10.34
CA LYS A 257 7.21 22.61 9.47
C LYS A 257 8.43 22.25 10.32
N ASN A 258 8.58 20.98 10.69
CA ASN A 258 9.81 20.53 11.34
C ASN A 258 10.84 20.19 10.24
N PRO A 259 11.93 20.96 10.10
CA PRO A 259 12.92 20.76 9.04
C PRO A 259 13.67 19.43 9.16
N PHE A 260 13.73 18.83 10.35
CA PHE A 260 14.54 17.62 10.61
C PHE A 260 14.01 16.35 9.92
N TYR A 261 12.74 16.31 9.51
CA TYR A 261 12.12 15.06 9.05
C TYR A 261 11.55 15.12 7.62
N ARG A 262 11.65 16.27 6.96
CA ARG A 262 11.33 16.41 5.53
C ARG A 262 12.62 16.50 4.74
N SER A 263 13.23 15.36 4.41
CA SER A 263 14.21 15.35 3.32
C SER A 263 13.50 15.82 2.05
N GLN A 264 14.07 16.85 1.43
CA GLN A 264 13.55 17.40 0.17
C GLN A 264 14.11 16.64 -1.03
N THR A 265 15.16 15.85 -0.82
CA THR A 265 16.00 15.23 -1.86
C THR A 265 15.79 13.72 -1.97
N ILE A 266 15.43 13.03 -0.88
CA ILE A 266 15.19 11.58 -0.90
C ILE A 266 13.82 11.27 -1.50
N HIS A 267 13.79 10.34 -2.45
CA HIS A 267 12.56 9.78 -3.02
C HIS A 267 12.60 8.26 -3.00
N LEU A 268 11.70 7.61 -2.26
CA LEU A 268 11.54 6.16 -2.31
C LEU A 268 10.54 5.78 -3.40
N LEU A 269 11.01 5.03 -4.38
CA LEU A 269 10.25 4.56 -5.53
C LEU A 269 10.23 3.03 -5.54
N THR A 270 9.20 2.46 -6.15
CA THR A 270 9.21 1.04 -6.50
C THR A 270 9.65 0.88 -7.93
N ALA A 271 10.45 -0.15 -8.20
CA ALA A 271 10.80 -0.55 -9.55
C ALA A 271 9.52 -0.74 -10.39
N SER A 272 9.54 -0.18 -11.60
CA SER A 272 8.45 -0.35 -12.54
C SER A 272 8.38 -1.80 -13.03
N HIS A 273 7.18 -2.26 -13.37
CA HIS A 273 6.98 -3.58 -13.96
C HIS A 273 7.81 -3.70 -15.25
N PRO A 274 8.40 -4.86 -15.58
CA PRO A 274 9.25 -5.05 -16.77
C PRO A 274 8.58 -4.65 -18.09
N LEU A 275 7.25 -4.70 -18.15
CA LEU A 275 6.43 -4.30 -19.30
C LEU A 275 6.16 -2.79 -19.40
N SER A 276 6.62 -1.98 -18.43
CA SER A 276 6.40 -0.54 -18.43
C SER A 276 7.45 0.16 -19.30
N GLU A 277 7.02 0.84 -20.36
CA GLU A 277 7.89 1.51 -21.33
C GLU A 277 8.62 2.75 -20.79
N ASN A 278 8.18 3.31 -19.66
CA ASN A 278 8.79 4.51 -19.05
C ASN A 278 9.42 4.18 -17.69
N GLN A 279 10.75 4.02 -17.66
CA GLN A 279 11.54 4.06 -16.43
C GLN A 279 12.09 5.47 -16.27
N ALA A 280 11.46 6.28 -15.42
CA ALA A 280 12.07 7.52 -14.99
C ALA A 280 13.22 7.18 -14.03
N THR A 281 14.46 7.41 -14.45
CA THR A 281 15.66 7.26 -13.63
C THR A 281 15.92 8.57 -12.90
N ASP A 282 15.41 8.66 -11.68
CA ASP A 282 15.85 9.70 -10.75
C ASP A 282 17.13 9.20 -10.05
N PRO A 283 18.30 9.82 -10.31
CA PRO A 283 19.58 9.35 -9.77
C PRO A 283 19.68 9.50 -8.25
N ASP A 284 18.78 10.28 -7.62
CA ASP A 284 18.73 10.45 -6.17
C ASP A 284 17.60 9.64 -5.52
N ALA A 285 16.87 8.83 -6.29
CA ALA A 285 15.82 7.98 -5.77
C ALA A 285 16.36 6.66 -5.19
N LEU A 286 15.80 6.27 -4.06
CA LEU A 286 15.89 4.93 -3.51
C LEU A 286 14.90 4.04 -4.27
N VAL A 287 15.40 3.02 -4.95
CA VAL A 287 14.57 2.09 -5.73
C VAL A 287 14.42 0.79 -4.95
N VAL A 288 13.18 0.49 -4.55
CA VAL A 288 12.78 -0.81 -4.01
C VAL A 288 12.47 -1.74 -5.16
N SER A 289 13.19 -2.85 -5.26
CA SER A 289 12.96 -3.88 -6.27
C SER A 289 12.94 -5.25 -5.64
N GLU A 290 12.08 -6.12 -6.17
CA GLU A 290 12.06 -7.52 -5.80
C GLU A 290 12.41 -8.35 -7.02
N ARG A 291 13.61 -8.96 -7.01
CA ARG A 291 14.14 -9.76 -8.11
C ARG A 291 14.89 -10.95 -7.54
N ASN A 292 14.82 -12.10 -8.22
CA ASN A 292 15.58 -13.30 -7.85
C ASN A 292 15.36 -13.73 -6.37
N LYS A 293 14.13 -13.63 -5.87
CA LYS A 293 13.77 -13.92 -4.46
C LYS A 293 14.51 -13.06 -3.43
N GLN A 294 14.92 -11.86 -3.82
CA GLN A 294 15.47 -10.86 -2.92
C GLN A 294 14.71 -9.54 -3.07
N LEU A 295 14.37 -8.94 -1.93
CA LEU A 295 13.92 -7.56 -1.84
C LEU A 295 15.13 -6.69 -1.57
N SER A 296 15.43 -5.77 -2.48
CA SER A 296 16.55 -4.84 -2.38
C SER A 296 16.07 -3.39 -2.41
N VAL A 297 16.76 -2.53 -1.65
CA VAL A 297 16.67 -1.08 -1.78
C VAL A 297 18.02 -0.61 -2.30
N THR A 298 18.01 0.09 -3.43
CA THR A 298 19.23 0.56 -4.11
C THR A 298 19.24 2.07 -4.24
N LEU A 299 20.41 2.68 -4.15
CA LEU A 299 20.68 4.09 -4.47
C LEU A 299 21.78 4.10 -5.52
N GLN A 300 21.55 4.64 -6.72
CA GLN A 300 22.55 4.64 -7.80
C GLN A 300 23.12 3.24 -8.08
N ASP A 301 22.24 2.24 -8.16
CA ASP A 301 22.56 0.81 -8.32
C ASP A 301 23.30 0.14 -7.16
N ASP A 302 23.70 0.89 -6.13
CA ASP A 302 24.31 0.34 -4.94
C ASP A 302 23.28 -0.13 -3.92
N PRO A 303 23.38 -1.36 -3.37
CA PRO A 303 22.44 -1.87 -2.38
C PRO A 303 22.62 -1.18 -1.02
N ILE A 304 21.55 -0.58 -0.53
CA ILE A 304 21.40 -0.02 0.83
C ILE A 304 20.81 -1.07 1.79
N LEU A 305 19.91 -1.91 1.27
CA LEU A 305 19.26 -3.00 1.97
C LEU A 305 19.12 -4.19 1.00
N SER A 306 19.39 -5.40 1.48
CA SER A 306 19.12 -6.63 0.73
C SER A 306 18.62 -7.70 1.69
N LEU A 307 17.44 -8.24 1.42
CA LEU A 307 16.76 -9.20 2.27
C LEU A 307 16.20 -10.35 1.42
N PRO A 308 16.24 -11.61 1.90
CA PRO A 308 15.56 -12.72 1.24
C PRO A 308 14.05 -12.51 1.22
N SER A 309 13.42 -12.55 0.05
CA SER A 309 11.97 -12.41 -0.10
C SER A 309 11.18 -13.52 0.61
N SER A 310 11.78 -14.71 0.77
CA SER A 310 11.13 -15.87 1.38
C SER A 310 10.76 -15.68 2.85
N THR A 311 11.36 -14.71 3.55
CA THR A 311 11.04 -14.41 4.95
C THR A 311 10.01 -13.30 5.09
N ILE A 312 9.74 -12.55 4.02
CA ILE A 312 8.86 -11.38 4.01
C ILE A 312 7.46 -11.84 3.61
N LYS A 313 6.49 -11.68 4.52
CA LYS A 313 5.08 -11.97 4.21
C LYS A 313 4.46 -10.90 3.31
N LYS A 314 4.77 -9.62 3.59
CA LYS A 314 4.18 -8.47 2.90
C LYS A 314 5.08 -7.25 3.05
N TRP A 315 5.12 -6.37 2.05
CA TRP A 315 5.81 -5.10 2.16
C TRP A 315 5.03 -3.96 1.51
N ARG A 316 5.22 -2.75 2.00
CA ARG A 316 4.61 -1.53 1.46
C ARG A 316 5.60 -0.36 1.54
N ILE A 317 5.55 0.51 0.54
CA ILE A 317 6.24 1.80 0.59
C ILE A 317 5.27 2.91 0.97
N TYR A 318 5.75 3.88 1.74
CA TYR A 318 5.04 5.11 2.07
C TYR A 318 5.93 6.28 1.69
N SER A 319 5.70 6.79 0.50
CA SER A 319 6.45 7.93 -0.05
C SER A 319 5.96 9.25 0.54
N ARG A 320 4.74 9.27 1.07
CA ARG A 320 4.08 10.45 1.57
C ARG A 320 3.65 10.17 3.01
N THR A 321 4.32 10.78 4.01
CA THR A 321 3.80 10.87 5.39
C THR A 321 4.15 12.23 6.01
N ARG A 322 3.51 12.58 7.14
CA ARG A 322 3.65 13.90 7.79
C ARG A 322 5.04 14.15 8.37
N TYR A 323 5.55 13.19 9.14
CA TYR A 323 6.84 13.29 9.83
C TYR A 323 7.95 12.68 9.00
N TYR A 324 7.86 11.41 8.61
CA TYR A 324 8.93 10.72 7.88
C TYR A 324 8.46 10.36 6.47
N ARG A 325 8.90 11.11 5.46
CA ARG A 325 8.67 10.67 4.07
C ARG A 325 9.58 9.46 3.78
N ASN A 326 9.28 8.69 2.75
CA ASN A 326 10.14 7.60 2.27
C ASN A 326 10.33 6.49 3.33
N GLN A 327 9.29 5.68 3.51
CA GLN A 327 9.35 4.54 4.41
C GLN A 327 9.13 3.23 3.66
N LEU A 328 9.83 2.18 4.04
CA LEU A 328 9.59 0.80 3.62
C LEU A 328 9.19 -0.01 4.85
N HIS A 329 7.99 -0.56 4.85
CA HIS A 329 7.50 -1.40 5.94
C HIS A 329 7.44 -2.84 5.47
N LEU A 330 7.96 -3.76 6.30
CA LEU A 330 8.08 -5.19 6.02
C LEU A 330 7.42 -6.00 7.13
N LEU A 331 6.46 -6.84 6.78
CA LEU A 331 5.82 -7.77 7.69
C LEU A 331 6.50 -9.14 7.61
N PHE A 332 6.93 -9.64 8.77
CA PHE A 332 7.51 -10.96 8.98
C PHE A 332 6.55 -11.84 9.81
N PRO A 333 6.85 -13.13 10.03
CA PRO A 333 6.00 -13.98 10.85
C PRO A 333 5.76 -13.50 12.29
N HIS A 334 6.76 -12.87 12.91
CA HIS A 334 6.73 -12.48 14.34
C HIS A 334 7.15 -11.03 14.60
N GLU A 335 7.29 -10.23 13.55
CA GLU A 335 7.63 -8.82 13.67
C GLU A 335 7.13 -8.01 12.48
N LEU A 336 6.99 -6.71 12.71
CA LEU A 336 6.79 -5.71 11.67
C LEU A 336 7.97 -4.73 11.74
N VAL A 337 8.71 -4.60 10.65
CA VAL A 337 9.90 -3.75 10.56
C VAL A 337 9.61 -2.54 9.70
N LEU A 338 9.85 -1.35 10.23
CA LEU A 338 9.71 -0.07 9.53
C LEU A 338 11.10 0.50 9.26
N TYR A 339 11.50 0.58 8.00
CA TYR A 339 12.65 1.35 7.56
C TYR A 339 12.21 2.76 7.20
N LEU A 340 12.81 3.76 7.84
CA LEU A 340 12.61 5.17 7.49
C LEU A 340 13.93 5.72 6.94
N PHE A 341 13.85 6.36 5.78
CA PHE A 341 15.01 6.92 5.09
C PHE A 341 15.00 8.45 5.23
N THR A 342 15.98 8.98 5.95
CA THR A 342 16.11 10.42 6.22
C THR A 342 17.47 10.94 5.79
N GLU A 343 17.54 12.26 5.58
CA GLU A 343 18.77 12.93 5.19
C GLU A 343 19.43 13.53 6.44
N VAL A 344 20.72 13.24 6.64
CA VAL A 344 21.52 13.85 7.69
C VAL A 344 22.24 15.04 7.10
N LYS A 345 21.96 16.23 7.63
CA LYS A 345 22.77 17.41 7.35
C LYS A 345 23.98 17.37 8.28
N ARG A 346 25.17 17.17 7.70
CA ARG A 346 26.42 17.43 8.41
C ARG A 346 26.65 18.92 8.55
#